data_AF-A0A1E1W217-F1
#
_entry.id   AF-A0A1E1W217-F1
#
_cell.length_a   1.000
_cell.length_b   1.000
_cell.length_c   1.000
_cell.angle_alpha   90.00
_cell.angle_beta   90.00
_cell.angle_gamma   90.00
#
_symmetry.space_group_name_H-M   'P 1'
#
loop_
_entity.id
_entity.type
_entity.pdbx_description
1 polymer ?
#
loop_
_entity_poly.entity_id
_entity_poly.type
_entity_poly.pdbx_seq_one_letter_code
_entity_poly.pdbx_strand_id
1 'polypeptide(L)'
;MPSESKPLLTAQTEKPNHYKYLKEFRVEQCPSFLQHKCTQHRPFTCFHWHFNNQRRRRPVRKRDGSFNYSADNYCTKYNETSGICEDGDDCPYLHRTAGDTERRYHLRYYKTCMCVHDTDARGLCTKNGAHCAFAHGAPDLRPPVLDVRELQALENPDAADGDAAAPNALDRERNLMNEDPKWQDTNYVLSSYKTEPCKRPPRLCRQGYACPQYHNSKDKRRSPRKYKYRSTPCPNVKHGEEWGEPSNCEAGDACG
;
A
#
# COMPACT_ATOMS: atom_id res chain seq x y z
N MET A 1 -3.57 3.83 40.14
CA MET A 1 -3.49 4.15 38.70
C MET A 1 -2.56 3.11 38.07
N PRO A 2 -3.06 2.08 37.38
CA PRO A 2 -2.19 1.09 36.77
C PRO A 2 -1.48 1.72 35.57
N SER A 3 -0.15 1.67 35.60
CA SER A 3 0.74 2.09 34.53
C SER A 3 0.49 1.22 33.30
N GLU A 4 -0.07 1.79 32.23
CA GLU A 4 -0.17 1.09 30.95
C GLU A 4 1.24 0.83 30.41
N SER A 5 1.63 -0.43 30.46
CA SER A 5 2.85 -0.94 29.86
C SER A 5 2.79 -0.74 28.34
N LYS A 6 3.64 0.15 27.82
CA LYS A 6 3.94 0.27 26.39
C LYS A 6 4.20 -1.14 25.83
N PRO A 7 3.56 -1.56 24.72
CA PRO A 7 3.92 -2.80 24.08
C PRO A 7 5.32 -2.63 23.48
N LEU A 8 6.33 -3.10 24.22
CA LEU A 8 7.65 -3.38 23.68
C LEU A 8 7.43 -4.20 22.40
N LEU A 9 7.87 -3.66 21.27
CA LEU A 9 7.91 -4.32 19.96
C LEU A 9 8.79 -5.57 20.08
N THR A 10 8.19 -6.65 20.60
CA THR A 10 8.83 -7.95 20.69
C THR A 10 9.15 -8.39 19.26
N ALA A 11 10.40 -8.79 19.02
CA ALA A 11 10.83 -9.35 17.76
C ALA A 11 10.08 -10.67 17.52
N GLN A 12 8.88 -10.58 16.96
CA GLN A 12 8.13 -11.77 16.56
C GLN A 12 8.89 -12.47 15.43
N THR A 13 9.13 -13.77 15.61
CA THR A 13 9.71 -14.61 14.57
C THR A 13 8.82 -14.56 13.33
N GLU A 14 9.39 -14.12 12.20
CA GLU A 14 8.67 -13.99 10.93
C GLU A 14 8.10 -15.34 10.49
N LYS A 15 6.86 -15.35 9.99
CA LYS A 15 6.22 -16.61 9.56
C LYS A 15 6.99 -17.20 8.38
N PRO A 16 7.11 -18.54 8.26
CA PRO A 16 7.91 -19.16 7.19
C PRO A 16 7.53 -18.68 5.77
N ASN A 17 6.22 -18.55 5.50
CA ASN A 17 5.73 -18.04 4.22
C ASN A 17 6.10 -16.57 4.01
N HIS A 18 5.94 -15.71 5.03
CA HIS A 18 6.30 -14.29 4.94
C HIS A 18 7.80 -14.11 4.73
N TYR A 19 8.62 -14.87 5.47
CA TYR A 19 10.07 -14.87 5.32
C TYR A 19 10.50 -15.25 3.89
N LYS A 20 9.87 -16.29 3.29
CA LYS A 20 10.12 -16.68 1.90
C LYS A 20 9.86 -15.53 0.92
N TYR A 21 8.73 -14.84 1.04
CA TYR A 21 8.42 -13.70 0.16
C TYR A 21 9.38 -12.52 0.36
N LEU A 22 9.63 -12.15 1.62
CA LEU A 22 10.56 -11.08 1.96
C LEU A 22 11.98 -11.38 1.42
N LYS A 23 12.43 -12.63 1.53
CA LYS A 23 13.78 -13.03 1.14
C LYS A 23 13.94 -13.28 -0.36
N GLU A 24 12.97 -13.91 -1.03
CA GLU A 24 13.21 -14.58 -2.32
C GLU A 24 12.28 -14.09 -3.45
N PHE A 25 11.15 -13.43 -3.16
CA PHE A 25 10.21 -13.02 -4.19
C PHE A 25 10.84 -11.99 -5.13
N ARG A 26 10.96 -12.38 -6.41
CA ARG A 26 11.56 -11.60 -7.49
C ARG A 26 13.01 -11.17 -7.26
N VAL A 27 13.74 -11.90 -6.40
CA VAL A 27 15.16 -11.65 -6.15
C VAL A 27 16.03 -12.39 -7.17
N GLU A 28 15.73 -13.66 -7.41
CA GLU A 28 16.47 -14.53 -8.32
C GLU A 28 15.83 -14.63 -9.71
N GLN A 29 16.66 -14.81 -10.74
CA GLN A 29 16.21 -15.00 -12.12
C GLN A 29 15.57 -16.37 -12.28
N CYS A 30 14.49 -16.47 -13.07
CA CYS A 30 13.85 -17.75 -13.35
C CYS A 30 14.73 -18.64 -14.26
N PRO A 31 15.25 -19.78 -13.79
CA PRO A 31 16.08 -20.65 -14.63
C PRO A 31 15.28 -21.28 -15.77
N SER A 32 14.00 -21.60 -15.53
CA SER A 32 13.10 -22.15 -16.54
C SER A 32 12.75 -21.13 -17.63
N PHE A 33 12.76 -19.83 -17.33
CA PHE A 33 12.50 -18.79 -18.33
C PHE A 33 13.65 -18.67 -19.33
N LEU A 34 14.90 -18.79 -18.86
CA LEU A 34 16.08 -18.82 -19.72
C LEU A 34 16.05 -19.99 -20.72
N GLN A 35 15.35 -21.07 -20.38
CA GLN A 35 15.16 -22.23 -21.25
C GLN A 35 13.84 -22.18 -22.05
N HIS A 36 13.09 -21.07 -21.98
CA HIS A 36 11.74 -20.93 -22.56
C HIS A 36 10.71 -21.96 -22.06
N LYS A 37 10.91 -22.52 -20.86
CA LYS A 37 10.07 -23.55 -20.23
C LYS A 37 9.21 -23.05 -19.07
N CYS A 38 9.29 -21.75 -18.71
CA CYS A 38 8.51 -21.21 -17.59
C CYS A 38 7.03 -21.09 -17.97
N THR A 39 6.18 -21.93 -17.38
CA THR A 39 4.73 -21.91 -17.57
C THR A 39 4.02 -20.78 -16.81
N GLN A 40 4.75 -20.07 -15.94
CA GLN A 40 4.24 -18.96 -15.12
C GLN A 40 4.61 -17.58 -15.67
N HIS A 41 5.04 -17.51 -16.93
CA HIS A 41 5.29 -16.24 -17.62
C HIS A 41 3.97 -15.55 -18.04
N ARG A 42 2.98 -16.33 -18.50
CA ARG A 42 1.68 -15.87 -18.98
C ARG A 42 0.59 -16.85 -18.51
N PRO A 43 -0.22 -16.48 -17.49
CA PRO A 43 -0.21 -15.22 -16.76
C PRO A 43 1.08 -15.04 -15.93
N PHE A 44 1.44 -13.79 -15.64
CA PHE A 44 2.70 -13.45 -14.94
C PHE A 44 2.61 -13.76 -13.44
N THR A 45 2.74 -15.05 -13.11
CA THR A 45 2.63 -15.61 -11.77
C THR A 45 3.93 -16.26 -11.30
N CYS A 46 5.03 -16.07 -12.03
CA CYS A 46 6.32 -16.61 -11.61
C CYS A 46 6.81 -15.90 -10.35
N PHE A 47 7.36 -16.68 -9.43
CA PHE A 47 7.96 -16.18 -8.21
C PHE A 47 9.32 -15.49 -8.46
N HIS A 48 9.99 -15.87 -9.55
CA HIS A 48 11.28 -15.36 -9.98
C HIS A 48 11.12 -14.26 -11.04
N TRP A 49 12.14 -13.42 -11.23
CA TRP A 49 12.10 -12.39 -12.26
C TRP A 49 12.54 -12.95 -13.63
N HIS A 50 11.98 -12.41 -14.71
CA HIS A 50 12.30 -12.81 -16.09
C HIS A 50 13.11 -11.71 -16.80
N PHE A 51 12.75 -10.45 -16.57
CA PHE A 51 13.44 -9.28 -17.08
C PHE A 51 14.03 -8.45 -15.94
N ASN A 52 15.13 -7.73 -16.19
CA ASN A 52 15.84 -6.96 -15.16
C ASN A 52 14.94 -5.94 -14.45
N ASN A 53 14.01 -5.29 -15.16
CA ASN A 53 13.07 -4.35 -14.54
C ASN A 53 12.09 -5.03 -13.55
N GLN A 54 11.97 -6.35 -13.56
CA GLN A 54 11.17 -7.11 -12.58
C GLN A 54 11.98 -7.53 -11.35
N ARG A 55 13.31 -7.47 -11.42
CA ARG A 55 14.21 -7.85 -10.33
C ARG A 55 14.03 -6.89 -9.17
N ARG A 56 13.92 -7.46 -7.97
CA ARG A 56 13.82 -6.75 -6.68
C ARG A 56 15.04 -7.07 -5.85
N ARG A 57 15.62 -6.06 -5.21
CA ARG A 57 16.64 -6.27 -4.17
C ARG A 57 15.99 -6.71 -2.86
N ARG A 58 16.62 -7.68 -2.19
CA ARG A 58 16.17 -8.14 -0.87
C ARG A 58 16.31 -6.98 0.15
N PRO A 59 15.24 -6.61 0.89
CA PRO A 59 15.34 -5.65 1.97
C PRO A 59 16.04 -6.29 3.16
N VAL A 60 16.98 -5.55 3.74
CA VAL A 60 17.79 -5.99 4.88
C VAL A 60 17.82 -4.85 5.88
N ARG A 61 17.49 -5.16 7.13
CA ARG A 61 17.80 -4.29 8.27
C ARG A 61 19.21 -4.61 8.73
N LYS A 62 20.10 -3.63 8.64
CA LYS A 62 21.51 -3.73 9.05
C LYS A 62 21.62 -3.77 10.57
N ARG A 63 22.82 -4.08 11.08
CA ARG A 63 23.11 -4.13 12.53
C ARG A 63 22.94 -2.77 13.22
N ASP A 64 23.18 -1.68 12.49
CA ASP A 64 22.96 -0.30 12.96
C ASP A 64 21.47 0.08 13.00
N GLY A 65 20.57 -0.83 12.61
CA GLY A 65 19.12 -0.61 12.61
C GLY A 65 18.58 0.12 11.38
N SER A 66 19.44 0.57 10.46
CA SER A 66 19.03 1.16 9.18
C SER A 66 18.70 0.10 8.12
N PHE A 67 17.96 0.47 7.09
CA PHE A 67 17.76 -0.39 5.92
C PHE A 67 18.90 -0.28 4.89
N ASN A 68 19.11 -1.34 4.10
CA ASN A 68 20.01 -1.31 2.94
C ASN A 68 19.55 -0.36 1.83
N TYR A 69 18.23 -0.19 1.66
CA TYR A 69 17.65 0.87 0.85
C TYR A 69 16.41 1.43 1.55
N SER A 70 16.07 2.69 1.24
CA SER A 70 14.92 3.38 1.82
C SER A 70 13.60 2.66 1.50
N ALA A 71 12.68 2.62 2.46
CA ALA A 71 11.32 2.15 2.21
C ALA A 71 10.49 3.14 1.37
N ASP A 72 10.92 4.40 1.28
CA ASP A 72 10.08 5.52 0.85
C ASP A 72 10.68 6.38 -0.25
N ASN A 73 11.97 6.65 -0.16
CA ASN A 73 12.65 7.59 -1.04
C ASN A 73 13.07 6.86 -2.30
N TYR A 74 12.39 7.14 -3.40
CA TYR A 74 12.67 6.54 -4.70
C TYR A 74 13.96 7.08 -5.33
N CYS A 75 14.72 6.19 -5.94
CA CYS A 75 15.89 6.52 -6.73
C CYS A 75 15.48 7.27 -8.00
N THR A 76 16.14 8.39 -8.29
CA THR A 76 15.94 9.16 -9.51
C THR A 76 16.78 8.66 -10.68
N LYS A 77 17.82 7.85 -10.40
CA LYS A 77 18.72 7.29 -11.41
C LYS A 77 18.30 5.91 -11.94
N TYR A 78 17.31 5.27 -11.31
CA TYR A 78 16.84 3.95 -11.73
C TYR A 78 16.04 4.04 -13.02
N ASN A 79 16.48 3.33 -14.05
CA ASN A 79 15.78 3.27 -15.32
C ASN A 79 14.69 2.17 -15.28
N GLU A 80 13.42 2.56 -15.21
CA GLU A 80 12.28 1.64 -15.06
C GLU A 80 12.08 0.69 -16.26
N THR A 81 12.56 1.07 -17.45
CA THR A 81 12.44 0.26 -18.66
C THR A 81 13.49 -0.85 -18.69
N SER A 82 14.76 -0.52 -18.46
CA SER A 82 15.87 -1.47 -18.50
C SER A 82 16.08 -2.23 -17.19
N GLY A 83 15.64 -1.65 -16.07
CA GLY A 83 15.85 -2.19 -14.73
C GLY A 83 17.24 -1.96 -14.14
N ILE A 84 17.97 -0.98 -14.65
CA ILE A 84 19.36 -0.69 -14.29
C ILE A 84 19.44 0.60 -13.46
N CYS A 85 20.26 0.58 -12.42
CA CYS A 85 20.72 1.76 -11.69
C CYS A 85 22.25 1.81 -11.73
N GLU A 86 22.82 3.00 -11.88
CA GLU A 86 24.26 3.23 -11.81
C GLU A 86 24.86 2.82 -10.46
N ASP A 87 24.10 3.03 -9.37
CA ASP A 87 24.49 2.66 -8.02
C ASP A 87 24.21 1.17 -7.70
N GLY A 88 23.67 0.41 -8.66
CA GLY A 88 23.49 -1.04 -8.58
C GLY A 88 22.70 -1.52 -7.35
N ASP A 89 23.20 -2.58 -6.70
CA ASP A 89 22.59 -3.14 -5.50
C ASP A 89 22.83 -2.30 -4.24
N ASP A 90 23.89 -1.50 -4.24
CA ASP A 90 24.27 -0.62 -3.13
C ASP A 90 23.49 0.71 -3.09
N CYS A 91 22.62 0.96 -4.08
CA CYS A 91 21.79 2.17 -4.10
C CYS A 91 20.97 2.30 -2.81
N PRO A 92 21.11 3.37 -2.02
CA PRO A 92 20.39 3.51 -0.75
C PRO A 92 18.92 3.91 -0.94
N TYR A 93 18.48 4.11 -2.19
CA TYR A 93 17.13 4.53 -2.54
C TYR A 93 16.31 3.37 -3.12
N LEU A 94 15.00 3.49 -3.03
CA LEU A 94 14.04 2.52 -3.53
C LEU A 94 13.98 2.52 -5.07
N HIS A 95 14.10 1.36 -5.71
CA HIS A 95 13.90 1.24 -7.16
C HIS A 95 12.44 0.98 -7.51
N ARG A 96 11.94 1.69 -8.51
CA ARG A 96 10.56 1.55 -9.00
C ARG A 96 10.47 0.40 -10.00
N THR A 97 10.70 -0.81 -9.50
CA THR A 97 10.67 -2.05 -10.28
C THR A 97 9.27 -2.34 -10.83
N ALA A 98 9.12 -3.29 -11.74
CA ALA A 98 7.86 -3.68 -12.34
C ALA A 98 6.85 -4.11 -11.25
N GLY A 99 5.77 -3.34 -11.14
CA GLY A 99 4.79 -3.49 -10.08
C GLY A 99 5.25 -2.99 -8.71
N ASP A 100 6.28 -2.14 -8.60
CA ASP A 100 6.72 -1.56 -7.33
C ASP A 100 7.04 -2.62 -6.25
N THR A 101 7.73 -3.68 -6.67
CA THR A 101 7.96 -4.86 -5.82
C THR A 101 8.96 -4.57 -4.70
N GLU A 102 9.96 -3.70 -4.87
CA GLU A 102 10.83 -3.32 -3.76
C GLU A 102 10.04 -2.72 -2.60
N ARG A 103 9.10 -1.81 -2.88
CA ARG A 103 8.27 -1.18 -1.84
C ARG A 103 7.28 -2.16 -1.23
N ARG A 104 6.50 -2.84 -2.07
CA ARG A 104 5.40 -3.70 -1.62
C ARG A 104 5.87 -4.87 -0.77
N TYR A 105 7.06 -5.39 -1.05
CA TYR A 105 7.67 -6.48 -0.30
C TYR A 105 8.79 -5.98 0.63
N HIS A 106 8.82 -4.70 0.98
CA HIS A 106 9.76 -4.17 1.95
C HIS A 106 9.45 -4.67 3.37
N LEU A 107 10.47 -4.77 4.23
CA LEU A 107 10.30 -5.09 5.66
C LEU A 107 9.41 -4.06 6.40
N ARG A 108 9.20 -2.88 5.82
CA ARG A 108 8.33 -1.84 6.36
C ARG A 108 6.85 -2.01 6.00
N TYR A 109 6.52 -2.72 4.92
CA TYR A 109 5.19 -2.67 4.28
C TYR A 109 4.55 -4.01 3.94
N TYR A 110 5.35 -5.05 3.68
CA TYR A 110 4.79 -6.35 3.32
C TYR A 110 3.88 -6.86 4.43
N LYS A 111 2.62 -7.18 4.10
CA LYS A 111 1.62 -7.75 5.01
C LYS A 111 1.35 -6.92 6.28
N THR A 112 1.68 -5.63 6.28
CA THR A 112 1.43 -4.75 7.44
C THR A 112 0.04 -4.12 7.44
N CYS A 113 -0.74 -4.34 6.37
CA CYS A 113 -2.09 -3.79 6.22
C CYS A 113 -3.00 -4.80 5.53
N MET A 114 -4.28 -4.73 5.86
CA MET A 114 -5.34 -5.55 5.26
C MET A 114 -5.53 -5.23 3.78
N CYS A 115 -5.74 -6.26 2.97
CA CYS A 115 -6.14 -6.10 1.58
C CYS A 115 -7.57 -5.57 1.51
N VAL A 116 -7.84 -4.71 0.53
CA VAL A 116 -9.19 -4.21 0.23
C VAL A 116 -9.96 -5.13 -0.71
N HIS A 117 -9.28 -6.11 -1.30
CA HIS A 117 -9.88 -7.07 -2.22
C HIS A 117 -10.17 -8.37 -1.50
N ASP A 118 -11.29 -8.97 -1.85
CA ASP A 118 -11.69 -10.27 -1.33
C ASP A 118 -10.73 -11.39 -1.75
N THR A 119 -10.90 -12.52 -1.07
CA THR A 119 -10.27 -13.78 -1.47
C THR A 119 -11.23 -14.65 -2.26
N ASP A 120 -10.71 -15.39 -3.23
CA ASP A 120 -11.44 -16.46 -3.91
C ASP A 120 -11.66 -17.68 -2.98
N ALA A 121 -12.37 -18.70 -3.49
CA ALA A 121 -12.64 -19.94 -2.74
C ALA A 121 -11.37 -20.71 -2.32
N ARG A 122 -10.20 -20.37 -2.88
CA ARG A 122 -8.90 -20.96 -2.55
C ARG A 122 -8.13 -20.13 -1.51
N GLY A 123 -8.71 -19.02 -1.04
CA GLY A 123 -8.07 -18.08 -0.12
C GLY A 123 -7.07 -17.15 -0.78
N LEU A 124 -7.09 -17.00 -2.11
CA LEU A 124 -6.17 -16.14 -2.85
C LEU A 124 -6.83 -14.80 -3.18
N CYS A 125 -6.05 -13.72 -3.18
CA CYS A 125 -6.56 -12.40 -3.57
C CYS A 125 -7.18 -12.44 -4.97
N THR A 126 -8.42 -11.99 -5.13
CA THR A 126 -9.11 -11.95 -6.43
C THR A 126 -8.38 -11.08 -7.46
N LYS A 127 -7.67 -10.04 -7.02
CA LYS A 127 -6.92 -9.13 -7.90
C LYS A 127 -5.46 -9.53 -8.12
N ASN A 128 -4.75 -9.90 -7.05
CA ASN A 128 -3.30 -10.08 -7.07
C ASN A 128 -2.85 -11.55 -6.87
N GLY A 129 -3.81 -12.47 -6.76
CA GLY A 129 -3.58 -13.89 -6.53
C GLY A 129 -2.76 -14.18 -5.27
N ALA A 130 -1.99 -15.27 -5.33
CA ALA A 130 -1.15 -15.75 -4.24
C ALA A 130 -0.03 -14.78 -3.84
N HIS A 131 0.35 -13.85 -4.72
CA HIS A 131 1.43 -12.92 -4.46
C HIS A 131 0.96 -11.62 -3.82
N CYS A 132 -0.31 -11.48 -3.44
CA CYS A 132 -0.78 -10.24 -2.82
C CYS A 132 0.09 -9.81 -1.63
N ALA A 133 0.64 -8.59 -1.69
CA ALA A 133 1.51 -8.03 -0.65
C ALA A 133 0.74 -7.52 0.59
N PHE A 134 -0.59 -7.52 0.53
CA PHE A 134 -1.48 -7.12 1.62
C PHE A 134 -2.03 -8.36 2.33
N ALA A 135 -2.39 -8.20 3.61
CA ALA A 135 -2.87 -9.30 4.44
C ALA A 135 -4.33 -9.66 4.14
N HIS A 136 -4.64 -10.94 4.05
CA HIS A 136 -6.01 -11.45 3.92
C HIS A 136 -6.44 -12.13 5.21
N GLY A 137 -6.68 -11.31 6.24
CA GLY A 137 -7.09 -11.75 7.58
C GLY A 137 -6.07 -11.39 8.65
N ALA A 138 -6.51 -11.33 9.91
CA ALA A 138 -5.63 -11.09 11.05
C ALA A 138 -4.46 -12.09 11.14
N PRO A 139 -4.62 -13.39 10.81
CA PRO A 139 -3.49 -14.32 10.77
C PRO A 139 -2.47 -14.04 9.66
N ASP A 140 -2.78 -13.24 8.65
CA ASP A 140 -1.84 -12.88 7.58
C ASP A 140 -1.19 -11.51 7.83
N LEU A 141 -1.66 -10.74 8.82
CA LEU A 141 -1.03 -9.48 9.23
C LEU A 141 0.28 -9.73 9.97
N ARG A 142 1.24 -8.82 9.75
CA ARG A 142 2.49 -8.75 10.50
C ARG A 142 2.83 -7.30 10.90
N PRO A 143 3.54 -7.09 12.01
CA PRO A 143 3.99 -5.75 12.39
C PRO A 143 5.03 -5.20 11.39
N PRO A 144 5.04 -3.89 11.12
CA PRO A 144 6.10 -3.27 10.32
C PRO A 144 7.44 -3.31 11.06
N VAL A 145 8.52 -3.50 10.30
CA VAL A 145 9.87 -3.23 10.80
C VAL A 145 10.17 -1.76 10.50
N LEU A 146 10.58 -1.01 11.52
CA LEU A 146 10.89 0.42 11.41
C LEU A 146 12.39 0.64 11.30
N ASP A 147 12.78 1.69 10.56
CA ASP A 147 14.16 2.16 10.47
C ASP A 147 14.58 2.79 11.82
N VAL A 148 15.87 2.77 12.14
CA VAL A 148 16.40 3.39 13.38
C VAL A 148 15.99 4.85 13.53
N ARG A 149 15.95 5.61 12.44
CA ARG A 149 15.53 7.03 12.47
C ARG A 149 14.03 7.18 12.76
N GLU A 150 13.20 6.26 12.24
CA GLU A 150 11.76 6.25 12.51
C GLU A 150 11.49 5.88 13.97
N LEU A 151 12.25 4.95 14.55
CA LEU A 151 12.16 4.61 15.98
C LEU A 151 12.55 5.80 16.86
N GLN A 152 13.67 6.47 16.57
CA GLN A 152 14.11 7.65 17.31
C GLN A 152 13.09 8.80 17.26
N ALA A 153 12.48 9.03 16.09
CA ALA A 153 11.44 10.06 15.94
C ALA A 153 10.16 9.74 16.74
N LEU A 154 9.83 8.46 16.93
CA LEU A 154 8.71 8.05 17.78
C LEU A 154 9.02 8.16 19.27
N GLU A 155 10.29 7.98 19.66
CA GLU A 155 10.74 8.11 21.05
C GLU A 155 10.91 9.58 21.48
N ASN A 156 11.17 10.49 20.54
CA ASN A 156 11.40 11.91 20.84
C ASN A 156 10.69 12.84 19.84
N PRO A 157 9.35 12.99 19.92
CA PRO A 157 8.55 13.71 18.93
C PRO A 157 8.84 15.22 18.86
N ASP A 158 9.32 15.83 19.95
CA ASP A 158 9.59 17.27 20.05
C ASP A 158 10.94 17.70 19.45
N ALA A 159 11.80 16.74 19.06
CA ALA A 159 13.13 17.01 18.48
C ALA A 159 13.13 17.09 16.93
N ALA A 160 11.99 16.82 16.28
CA ALA A 160 11.89 16.66 14.83
C ALA A 160 11.50 17.95 14.05
N ASP A 161 11.57 19.13 14.68
CA ASP A 161 11.12 20.41 14.09
C ASP A 161 12.17 21.11 13.19
N GLY A 162 13.19 20.38 12.72
CA GLY A 162 14.34 21.00 12.06
C GLY A 162 14.70 20.50 10.66
N ASP A 163 14.16 19.39 10.17
CA ASP A 163 14.66 18.81 8.91
C ASP A 163 13.55 18.39 7.95
N ALA A 164 13.44 19.13 6.84
CA ALA A 164 12.59 18.78 5.70
C ALA A 164 13.05 17.49 4.98
N ALA A 165 14.20 16.92 5.36
CA ALA A 165 14.72 15.65 4.87
C ALA A 165 14.40 14.44 5.80
N ALA A 166 13.48 14.57 6.76
CA ALA A 166 13.05 13.44 7.57
C ALA A 166 12.50 12.29 6.69
N PRO A 167 13.02 11.05 6.81
CA PRO A 167 12.36 9.89 6.23
C PRO A 167 10.97 9.83 6.85
N ASN A 168 9.92 9.71 6.03
CA ASN A 168 8.50 9.76 6.41
C ASN A 168 7.79 11.13 6.33
N ALA A 169 8.29 12.15 5.62
CA ALA A 169 7.46 13.33 5.32
C ALA A 169 6.09 12.94 4.73
N LEU A 170 6.08 11.95 3.82
CA LEU A 170 4.88 11.44 3.15
C LEU A 170 4.00 10.55 4.07
N ASP A 171 4.61 9.82 5.01
CA ASP A 171 3.90 8.99 5.99
C ASP A 171 3.37 9.82 7.17
N ARG A 172 4.01 10.94 7.50
CA ARG A 172 3.55 11.98 8.41
C ARG A 172 2.37 12.74 7.80
N GLU A 173 2.45 13.16 6.54
CA GLU A 173 1.30 13.71 5.80
C GLU A 173 0.14 12.70 5.68
N ARG A 174 0.46 11.41 5.48
CA ARG A 174 -0.52 10.31 5.45
C ARG A 174 -1.29 10.23 6.77
N ASN A 175 -0.58 10.28 7.90
CA ASN A 175 -1.16 10.20 9.24
C ASN A 175 -1.89 11.51 9.62
N LEU A 176 -1.33 12.70 9.34
CA LEU A 176 -1.89 14.00 9.74
C LEU A 176 -3.35 14.23 9.29
N MET A 177 -3.76 13.73 8.13
CA MET A 177 -5.17 13.84 7.69
C MET A 177 -6.10 12.78 8.30
N ASN A 178 -5.58 11.62 8.71
CA ASN A 178 -6.36 10.59 9.38
C ASN A 178 -6.45 10.85 10.90
N GLU A 179 -5.48 11.60 11.43
CA GLU A 179 -5.39 12.08 12.80
C GLU A 179 -6.05 13.45 13.01
N ASP A 180 -6.56 14.11 11.95
CA ASP A 180 -7.32 15.35 12.10
C ASP A 180 -8.59 15.03 12.93
N PRO A 181 -8.74 15.62 14.14
CA PRO A 181 -9.78 15.22 15.10
C PRO A 181 -11.19 15.24 14.52
N LYS A 182 -11.44 16.06 13.49
CA LYS A 182 -12.75 16.11 12.82
C LYS A 182 -13.13 14.80 12.14
N TRP A 183 -12.19 13.97 11.72
CA TRP A 183 -12.49 12.66 11.13
C TRP A 183 -12.84 11.59 12.18
N GLN A 184 -12.66 11.89 13.48
CA GLN A 184 -13.21 11.08 14.57
C GLN A 184 -14.67 11.45 14.88
N ASP A 185 -15.14 12.63 14.46
CA ASP A 185 -16.55 13.03 14.58
C ASP A 185 -17.41 12.33 13.51
N THR A 186 -18.36 11.52 13.97
CA THR A 186 -19.30 10.79 13.12
C THR A 186 -20.11 11.72 12.23
N ASN A 187 -20.52 12.89 12.71
CA ASN A 187 -21.30 13.85 11.91
C ASN A 187 -20.50 14.42 10.75
N TYR A 188 -19.23 14.74 11.00
CA TYR A 188 -18.32 15.22 9.97
C TYR A 188 -18.09 14.14 8.91
N VAL A 189 -17.76 12.92 9.32
CA VAL A 189 -17.59 11.75 8.42
C VAL A 189 -18.83 11.58 7.53
N LEU A 190 -20.02 11.56 8.12
CA LEU A 190 -21.28 11.41 7.38
C LEU A 190 -21.51 12.51 6.34
N SER A 191 -20.96 13.71 6.52
CA SER A 191 -21.18 14.85 5.62
C SER A 191 -20.06 15.09 4.60
N SER A 192 -18.84 14.60 4.87
CA SER A 192 -17.62 14.97 4.15
C SER A 192 -16.83 13.77 3.59
N TYR A 193 -17.14 12.54 4.01
CA TYR A 193 -16.44 11.36 3.49
C TYR A 193 -16.72 11.18 1.99
N LYS A 194 -15.62 11.13 1.22
CA LYS A 194 -15.55 10.95 -0.23
C LYS A 194 -16.33 11.99 -1.04
N THR A 195 -16.49 13.20 -0.50
CA THR A 195 -17.20 14.28 -1.20
C THR A 195 -16.31 15.15 -2.07
N GLU A 196 -14.99 15.12 -1.84
CA GLU A 196 -14.01 15.92 -2.59
C GLU A 196 -12.96 14.99 -3.24
N PRO A 197 -12.36 15.42 -4.37
CA PRO A 197 -11.36 14.62 -5.06
C PRO A 197 -10.08 14.54 -4.23
N CYS A 198 -9.45 13.38 -4.23
CA CYS A 198 -8.19 13.19 -3.55
C CYS A 198 -7.10 14.02 -4.24
N LYS A 199 -6.52 14.96 -3.49
CA LYS A 199 -5.39 15.79 -3.97
C LYS A 199 -4.04 15.07 -3.89
N ARG A 200 -3.99 13.89 -3.26
CA ARG A 200 -2.76 13.13 -3.12
C ARG A 200 -2.42 12.48 -4.47
N PRO A 201 -1.13 12.46 -4.85
CA PRO A 201 -0.70 11.71 -6.01
C PRO A 201 -1.19 10.26 -5.93
N PRO A 202 -1.66 9.63 -7.03
CA PRO A 202 -2.16 8.25 -7.02
C PRO A 202 -1.17 7.23 -6.42
N ARG A 203 0.13 7.55 -6.46
CA ARG A 203 1.22 6.74 -5.90
C ARG A 203 1.30 6.78 -4.37
N LEU A 204 0.70 7.79 -3.73
CA LEU A 204 0.77 8.06 -2.30
C LEU A 204 -0.57 7.88 -1.59
N CYS A 205 -1.68 7.85 -2.33
CA CYS A 205 -2.97 7.53 -1.76
C CYS A 205 -3.31 6.06 -1.95
N ARG A 206 -3.58 5.35 -0.85
CA ARG A 206 -4.23 4.04 -0.95
C ARG A 206 -5.68 4.26 -1.34
N GLN A 207 -5.93 4.19 -2.66
CA GLN A 207 -7.26 4.17 -3.27
C GLN A 207 -8.11 3.11 -2.57
N GLY A 208 -9.04 3.54 -1.71
CA GLY A 208 -9.82 2.64 -0.86
C GLY A 208 -10.52 3.36 0.29
N TYR A 209 -11.04 2.58 1.23
CA TYR A 209 -11.84 3.08 2.36
C TYR A 209 -11.02 3.95 3.34
N ALA A 210 -9.72 3.73 3.42
CA ALA A 210 -8.82 4.47 4.31
C ALA A 210 -8.55 5.91 3.85
N CYS A 211 -8.90 6.27 2.60
CA CYS A 211 -8.83 7.64 2.15
C CYS A 211 -10.21 8.30 2.26
N PRO A 212 -10.31 9.43 2.99
CA PRO A 212 -11.56 10.18 3.10
C PRO A 212 -11.95 10.93 1.83
N GLN A 213 -11.13 10.90 0.78
CA GLN A 213 -11.37 11.58 -0.50
C GLN A 213 -11.59 10.58 -1.63
N TYR A 214 -12.31 10.98 -2.68
CA TYR A 214 -12.62 10.08 -3.80
C TYR A 214 -11.54 10.09 -4.89
N HIS A 215 -11.36 8.97 -5.59
CA HIS A 215 -10.34 8.82 -6.64
C HIS A 215 -10.92 8.58 -8.04
N ASN A 216 -12.19 8.21 -8.12
CA ASN A 216 -12.93 7.99 -9.36
C ASN A 216 -14.42 8.20 -9.09
N SER A 217 -15.22 8.16 -10.16
CA SER A 217 -16.68 8.32 -10.14
C SER A 217 -17.40 7.32 -9.23
N LYS A 218 -16.97 6.05 -9.22
CA LYS A 218 -17.54 5.01 -8.35
C LYS A 218 -17.23 5.23 -6.86
N ASP A 219 -16.11 5.88 -6.58
CA ASP A 219 -15.66 6.25 -5.23
C ASP A 219 -16.28 7.58 -4.76
N LYS A 220 -16.86 8.39 -5.67
CA LYS A 220 -17.44 9.71 -5.35
C LYS A 220 -18.73 9.56 -4.57
N ARG A 221 -18.84 10.29 -3.47
CA ARG A 221 -20.08 10.48 -2.71
C ARG A 221 -20.57 11.92 -2.87
N ARG A 222 -21.83 12.09 -3.26
CA ARG A 222 -22.47 13.41 -3.26
C ARG A 222 -22.68 13.86 -1.82
N SER A 223 -22.28 15.09 -1.48
CA SER A 223 -22.46 15.58 -0.11
C SER A 223 -23.96 15.69 0.23
N PRO A 224 -24.44 15.06 1.31
CA PRO A 224 -25.86 15.13 1.71
C PRO A 224 -26.29 16.54 2.17
N ARG A 225 -25.33 17.44 2.38
CA ARG A 225 -25.57 18.87 2.64
C ARG A 225 -25.97 19.63 1.36
N LYS A 226 -25.48 19.18 0.20
CA LYS A 226 -25.70 19.82 -1.11
C LYS A 226 -26.77 19.11 -1.95
N TYR A 227 -26.80 17.78 -1.91
CA TYR A 227 -27.68 16.96 -2.72
C TYR A 227 -28.62 16.15 -1.82
N LYS A 228 -29.91 16.12 -2.18
CA LYS A 228 -30.91 15.29 -1.50
C LYS A 228 -31.13 14.03 -2.33
N TYR A 229 -30.94 12.87 -1.70
CA TYR A 229 -31.14 11.56 -2.31
C TYR A 229 -31.55 10.55 -1.25
N ARG A 230 -32.26 9.50 -1.67
CA ARG A 230 -32.69 8.39 -0.79
C ARG A 230 -31.59 7.36 -0.60
N SER A 231 -31.72 6.54 0.44
CA SER A 231 -30.82 5.40 0.69
C SER A 231 -31.02 4.24 -0.30
N THR A 232 -32.17 4.20 -0.98
CA THR A 232 -32.48 3.21 -2.00
C THR A 232 -31.55 3.39 -3.22
N PRO A 233 -30.82 2.34 -3.66
CA PRO A 233 -29.94 2.45 -4.82
C PRO A 233 -30.68 2.81 -6.11
N CYS A 234 -30.02 3.57 -6.98
CA CYS A 234 -30.54 3.89 -8.31
C CYS A 234 -30.56 2.62 -9.19
N PRO A 235 -31.71 2.24 -9.78
CA PRO A 235 -31.81 1.02 -10.60
C PRO A 235 -31.02 1.10 -11.91
N ASN A 236 -30.69 2.31 -12.37
CA ASN A 236 -29.86 2.53 -13.57
C ASN A 236 -28.36 2.38 -13.28
N VAL A 237 -27.96 2.30 -12.00
CA VAL A 237 -26.56 2.22 -11.58
C VAL A 237 -26.27 0.95 -10.80
N LYS A 238 -27.24 0.39 -10.07
CA LYS A 238 -27.08 -0.88 -9.34
C LYS A 238 -27.97 -1.95 -9.96
N HIS A 239 -27.35 -3.04 -10.42
CA HIS A 239 -28.03 -4.21 -10.98
C HIS A 239 -27.74 -5.44 -10.11
N GLY A 240 -28.76 -5.90 -9.37
CA GLY A 240 -28.56 -6.95 -8.36
C GLY A 240 -27.57 -6.50 -7.29
N GLU A 241 -26.46 -7.22 -7.15
CA GLU A 241 -25.37 -6.91 -6.20
C GLU A 241 -24.28 -6.01 -6.80
N GLU A 242 -24.26 -5.81 -8.13
CA GLU A 242 -23.18 -5.11 -8.81
C GLU A 242 -23.44 -3.61 -8.96
N TRP A 243 -22.38 -2.82 -8.71
CA TRP A 243 -22.37 -1.37 -8.95
C TRP A 243 -21.76 -1.05 -10.33
N GLY A 244 -22.61 -0.55 -11.22
CA GLY A 244 -22.27 -0.03 -12.53
C GLY A 244 -21.63 1.36 -12.47
N GLU A 245 -21.53 2.01 -13.64
CA GLU A 245 -20.96 3.36 -13.74
C GLU A 245 -22.03 4.41 -13.40
N PRO A 246 -21.78 5.38 -12.49
CA PRO A 246 -22.76 6.42 -12.16
C PRO A 246 -23.25 7.24 -13.36
N SER A 247 -22.45 7.38 -14.42
CA SER A 247 -22.83 8.06 -15.66
C SER A 247 -23.96 7.37 -16.42
N ASN A 248 -24.30 6.12 -16.10
CA ASN A 248 -25.42 5.41 -16.69
C ASN A 248 -26.77 5.99 -16.23
N CYS A 249 -26.80 6.80 -15.16
CA CYS A 249 -27.98 7.54 -14.76
C CYS A 249 -28.01 8.91 -15.45
N GLU A 250 -28.99 9.11 -16.34
CA GLU A 250 -29.18 10.40 -17.03
C GLU A 250 -29.49 11.57 -16.07
N ALA A 251 -30.09 11.28 -14.91
CA ALA A 251 -30.33 12.28 -13.87
C ALA A 251 -29.05 12.76 -13.16
N GLY A 252 -27.92 12.06 -13.35
CA GLY A 252 -26.61 12.44 -12.83
C GLY A 252 -26.61 12.78 -11.35
N ASP A 253 -25.97 13.91 -11.00
CA ASP A 253 -25.89 14.38 -9.62
C ASP A 253 -27.25 14.80 -9.02
N ALA A 254 -28.34 14.88 -9.81
CA ALA A 254 -29.70 15.17 -9.34
C ALA A 254 -30.54 13.90 -9.03
N CYS A 255 -30.03 12.69 -9.31
CA CYS A 255 -30.74 11.43 -9.02
C CYS A 255 -30.98 11.26 -7.51
N GLY A 256 -32.21 11.02 -7.03
CA GLY A 256 -32.48 10.99 -5.59
C GLY A 256 -33.76 10.31 -5.16
#